data_AF-E4NU73-F1
#
_entry.id   AF-E4NU73-F1
#
_cell.length_a   1.000
_cell.length_b   1.000
_cell.length_c   1.000
_cell.angle_alpha   90.00
_cell.angle_beta   90.00
_cell.angle_gamma   90.00
#
_symmetry.space_group_name_H-M   'P 1'
#
loop_
_entity.id
_entity.type
_entity.pdbx_description
1 polymer ?
#
loop_
_entity_poly.entity_id
_entity_poly.type
_entity_poly.pdbx_seq_one_letter_code
_entity_poly.pdbx_strand_id
1 'polypeptide(L)'
;MAFTDDLSAVADPVWDAIVAHPMVEQLGAGTLSTEPFEYWVRQDYVYLVDYSRVFAYGAATAPDLDKMGTFAELLDSTINTEMDLHRAYAAEFGISEAELEATEASPTTRAYTDFLVRVAATGTFGDLVAVLLPCMWGFNETAKRLESEGMPDDDRYAEWIQTYAGEEFTELTTWCKELMNDVAVGRSDAERERFRNLFETSARYEYRFWDAAWRQEEWSI
;
A
#
# COMPACT_ATOMS: atom_id res chain seq x y z
N MET A 1 -5.68 -18.31 17.67
CA MET A 1 -5.91 -17.85 16.29
C MET A 1 -5.66 -16.36 16.30
N ALA A 2 -4.75 -15.91 15.47
CA ALA A 2 -4.44 -14.50 15.32
C ALA A 2 -5.61 -13.81 14.61
N PHE A 3 -5.87 -12.53 14.88
CA PHE A 3 -6.92 -11.81 14.16
C PHE A 3 -6.59 -11.67 12.67
N THR A 4 -5.31 -11.64 12.29
CA THR A 4 -4.88 -11.68 10.89
C THR A 4 -5.24 -12.98 10.20
N ASP A 5 -5.35 -14.11 10.91
CA ASP A 5 -5.86 -15.37 10.33
C ASP A 5 -7.33 -15.20 9.90
N ASP A 6 -8.10 -14.45 10.70
CA ASP A 6 -9.48 -14.11 10.38
C ASP A 6 -9.57 -13.15 9.18
N LEU A 7 -8.60 -12.24 9.02
CA LEU A 7 -8.53 -11.29 7.91
C LEU A 7 -8.08 -11.94 6.60
N SER A 8 -7.23 -12.98 6.63
CA SER A 8 -6.79 -13.73 5.43
C SER A 8 -7.97 -14.21 4.58
N ALA A 9 -9.06 -14.67 5.20
CA ALA A 9 -10.24 -15.12 4.48
C ALA A 9 -10.89 -14.04 3.58
N VAL A 10 -10.61 -12.76 3.84
CA VAL A 10 -11.08 -11.61 3.06
C VAL A 10 -9.95 -11.04 2.20
N ALA A 11 -8.71 -11.12 2.68
CA ALA A 11 -7.52 -10.62 2.00
C ALA A 11 -7.15 -11.48 0.79
N ASP A 12 -7.12 -12.81 0.95
CA ASP A 12 -6.62 -13.73 -0.07
C ASP A 12 -7.37 -13.61 -1.41
N PRO A 13 -8.72 -13.53 -1.46
CA PRO A 13 -9.43 -13.31 -2.73
C PRO A 13 -9.07 -11.99 -3.43
N VAL A 14 -8.69 -10.96 -2.66
CA VAL A 14 -8.26 -9.67 -3.21
C VAL A 14 -6.85 -9.79 -3.79
N TRP A 15 -5.93 -10.44 -3.08
CA TRP A 15 -4.57 -10.69 -3.58
C TRP A 15 -4.55 -11.59 -4.81
N ASP A 16 -5.40 -12.62 -4.83
CA ASP A 16 -5.62 -13.47 -6.01
C ASP A 16 -6.09 -12.62 -7.20
N ALA A 17 -7.03 -11.70 -6.98
CA ALA A 17 -7.54 -10.82 -8.02
C ALA A 17 -6.50 -9.78 -8.49
N ILE A 18 -5.64 -9.28 -7.59
CA ILE A 18 -4.54 -8.38 -7.94
C ILE A 18 -3.52 -9.10 -8.82
N VAL A 19 -3.05 -10.29 -8.43
CA VAL A 19 -2.08 -11.05 -9.22
C VAL A 19 -2.64 -11.46 -10.59
N ALA A 20 -3.92 -11.81 -10.65
CA ALA A 20 -4.61 -12.12 -11.91
C ALA A 20 -5.03 -10.88 -12.72
N HIS A 21 -4.73 -9.66 -12.25
CA HIS A 21 -5.06 -8.45 -12.97
C HIS A 21 -4.13 -8.28 -14.18
N PRO A 22 -4.62 -7.88 -15.39
CA PRO A 22 -3.80 -7.83 -16.60
C PRO A 22 -2.53 -6.98 -16.48
N MET A 23 -2.58 -5.89 -15.71
CA MET A 23 -1.41 -5.05 -15.45
C MET A 23 -0.33 -5.78 -14.64
N VAL A 24 -0.74 -6.51 -13.59
CA VAL A 24 0.18 -7.18 -12.66
C VAL A 24 0.75 -8.45 -13.28
N GLU A 25 -0.08 -9.22 -14.00
CA GLU A 25 0.36 -10.36 -14.79
C GLU A 25 1.42 -9.95 -15.83
N GLN A 26 1.18 -8.86 -16.57
CA GLN A 26 2.13 -8.36 -17.55
C GLN A 26 3.39 -7.77 -16.92
N LEU A 27 3.30 -7.17 -15.73
CA LEU A 27 4.44 -6.70 -14.96
C LEU A 27 5.34 -7.88 -14.60
N GLY A 28 4.76 -8.93 -14.00
CA GLY A 28 5.50 -10.16 -13.64
C GLY A 28 6.13 -10.85 -14.84
N ALA A 29 5.45 -10.84 -15.99
CA ALA A 29 5.98 -11.39 -17.24
C ALA A 29 7.00 -10.49 -17.95
N GLY A 30 7.21 -9.25 -17.51
CA GLY A 30 8.10 -8.29 -18.18
C GLY A 30 7.57 -7.78 -19.52
N THR A 31 6.26 -7.85 -19.75
CA THR A 31 5.61 -7.51 -21.03
C THR A 31 4.70 -6.29 -20.95
N LEU A 32 4.53 -5.72 -19.75
CA LEU A 32 3.70 -4.55 -19.51
C LEU A 32 4.22 -3.36 -20.32
N SER A 33 3.34 -2.73 -21.08
CA SER A 33 3.63 -1.45 -21.72
C SER A 33 3.97 -0.40 -20.65
N THR A 34 4.85 0.53 -20.97
CA THR A 34 5.38 1.45 -19.93
C THR A 34 4.32 2.43 -19.43
N GLU A 35 3.33 2.78 -20.25
CA GLU A 35 2.36 3.85 -19.96
C GLU A 35 1.48 3.59 -18.71
N PRO A 36 0.85 2.41 -18.53
CA PRO A 36 0.15 2.09 -17.29
C PRO A 36 1.04 2.16 -16.05
N PHE A 37 2.30 1.72 -16.17
CA PHE A 37 3.22 1.69 -15.04
C PHE A 37 3.75 3.09 -14.70
N GLU A 38 4.07 3.91 -15.69
CA GLU A 38 4.38 5.32 -15.51
C GLU A 38 3.23 6.06 -14.80
N TYR A 39 1.99 5.79 -15.20
CA TYR A 39 0.81 6.32 -14.54
C TYR A 39 0.75 5.85 -13.08
N TRP A 40 0.98 4.55 -12.81
CA TRP A 40 1.01 3.99 -11.46
C TRP A 40 2.07 4.69 -10.59
N VAL A 41 3.30 4.84 -11.07
CA VAL A 41 4.39 5.54 -10.36
C VAL A 41 4.01 6.96 -9.98
N ARG A 42 3.36 7.70 -10.89
CA ARG A 42 2.88 9.06 -10.62
C ARG A 42 1.81 9.09 -9.53
N GLN A 43 0.81 8.21 -9.62
CA GLN A 43 -0.25 8.15 -8.63
C GLN A 43 0.25 7.65 -7.27
N ASP A 44 1.24 6.76 -7.26
CA ASP A 44 1.84 6.23 -6.03
C ASP A 44 2.61 7.32 -5.27
N TYR A 45 3.27 8.24 -5.98
CA TYR A 45 3.86 9.43 -5.34
C TYR A 45 2.82 10.27 -4.59
N VAL A 46 1.66 10.50 -5.20
CA VAL A 46 0.55 11.23 -4.56
C VAL A 46 -0.01 10.44 -3.37
N TYR A 47 -0.11 9.13 -3.51
CA TYR A 47 -0.52 8.23 -2.44
C TYR A 47 0.43 8.30 -1.24
N LEU A 48 1.74 8.23 -1.44
CA LEU A 48 2.78 8.27 -0.39
C LEU A 48 2.74 9.57 0.42
N VAL A 49 2.39 10.70 -0.20
CA VAL A 49 2.21 11.98 0.52
C VAL A 49 1.08 11.88 1.54
N ASP A 50 -0.06 11.28 1.18
CA ASP A 50 -1.17 11.07 2.11
C ASP A 50 -0.91 9.92 3.09
N TYR A 51 -0.20 8.89 2.65
CA TYR A 51 0.21 7.77 3.51
C TYR A 51 1.14 8.24 4.62
N SER A 52 2.03 9.20 4.33
CA SER A 52 2.82 9.92 5.35
C SER A 52 1.93 10.58 6.41
N ARG A 53 0.79 11.17 6.02
CA ARG A 53 -0.16 11.76 6.99
C ARG A 53 -0.77 10.68 7.88
N VAL A 54 -1.04 9.48 7.36
CA VAL A 54 -1.51 8.34 8.16
C VAL A 54 -0.47 7.96 9.21
N PHE A 55 0.81 7.91 8.86
CA PHE A 55 1.87 7.65 9.85
C PHE A 55 1.95 8.73 10.93
N ALA A 56 1.81 10.00 10.54
CA ALA A 56 1.77 11.11 11.50
C ALA A 56 0.59 10.98 12.50
N TYR A 57 -0.59 10.59 12.02
CA TYR A 57 -1.72 10.28 12.91
C TYR A 57 -1.44 9.05 13.78
N GLY A 58 -0.76 8.04 13.26
CA GLY A 58 -0.32 6.88 14.02
C GLY A 58 0.57 7.27 15.19
N ALA A 59 1.58 8.12 14.95
CA ALA A 59 2.45 8.63 16.00
C ALA A 59 1.65 9.48 17.01
N ALA A 60 0.74 10.32 16.55
CA ALA A 60 -0.06 11.19 17.42
C ALA A 60 -1.07 10.42 18.29
N THR A 61 -1.55 9.26 17.84
CA THR A 61 -2.65 8.50 18.48
C THR A 61 -2.20 7.17 19.09
N ALA A 62 -0.93 6.80 18.95
CA ALA A 62 -0.37 5.57 19.51
C ALA A 62 -0.60 5.46 21.03
N PRO A 63 -0.96 4.27 21.54
CA PRO A 63 -1.33 4.09 22.95
C PRO A 63 -0.12 4.04 23.89
N ASP A 64 1.09 3.89 23.36
CA ASP A 64 2.34 3.79 24.11
C ASP A 64 3.52 4.39 23.32
N LEU A 65 4.60 4.66 24.05
CA LEU A 65 5.78 5.35 23.50
C LEU A 65 6.51 4.51 22.44
N ASP A 66 6.50 3.18 22.58
CA ASP A 66 7.19 2.30 21.64
C ASP A 66 6.50 2.37 20.27
N LYS A 67 5.17 2.22 20.22
CA LYS A 67 4.38 2.37 18.98
C LYS A 67 4.46 3.80 18.44
N MET A 68 4.44 4.81 19.31
CA MET A 68 4.63 6.20 18.88
C MET A 68 5.97 6.39 18.16
N GLY A 69 7.04 5.82 18.72
CA GLY A 69 8.38 5.82 18.13
C GLY A 69 8.39 5.17 16.75
N THR A 70 7.85 3.95 16.62
CA THR A 70 7.82 3.26 15.33
C THR A 70 7.05 4.02 14.27
N PHE A 71 5.89 4.59 14.59
CA PHE A 71 5.16 5.41 13.62
C PHE A 71 5.88 6.72 13.24
N ALA A 72 6.65 7.30 14.17
CA ALA A 72 7.50 8.46 13.87
C ALA A 72 8.68 8.08 12.96
N GLU A 73 9.28 6.90 13.16
CA GLU A 73 10.33 6.36 12.30
C GLU A 73 9.81 6.04 10.90
N LEU A 74 8.62 5.44 10.78
CA LEU A 74 7.97 5.18 9.49
C LEU A 74 7.68 6.49 8.74
N LEU A 75 7.15 7.50 9.45
CA LEU A 75 6.94 8.83 8.87
C LEU A 75 8.24 9.44 8.34
N ASP A 76 9.30 9.42 9.15
CA ASP A 76 10.61 9.97 8.78
C ASP A 76 11.20 9.22 7.58
N SER A 77 11.17 7.88 7.60
CA SER A 77 11.65 7.03 6.53
C SER A 77 10.92 7.30 5.22
N THR A 78 9.58 7.37 5.25
CA THR A 78 8.81 7.65 4.03
C THR A 78 9.12 9.04 3.47
N ILE A 79 9.08 10.09 4.30
CA ILE A 79 9.29 11.47 3.82
C ILE A 79 10.72 11.71 3.34
N ASN A 80 11.72 11.22 4.07
CA ASN A 80 13.12 11.59 3.88
C ASN A 80 13.96 10.54 3.14
N THR A 81 13.44 9.32 2.95
CA THR A 81 14.16 8.24 2.24
C THR A 81 13.33 7.71 1.08
N GLU A 82 12.12 7.21 1.33
CA GLU A 82 11.29 6.55 0.31
C GLU A 82 10.91 7.49 -0.83
N MET A 83 10.55 8.74 -0.53
CA MET A 83 10.23 9.74 -1.56
C MET A 83 11.41 10.04 -2.49
N ASP A 84 12.65 9.95 -2.02
CA ASP A 84 13.85 10.15 -2.85
C ASP A 84 14.12 8.93 -3.72
N LEU A 85 13.94 7.72 -3.18
CA LEU A 85 13.98 6.47 -3.95
C LEU A 85 12.92 6.47 -5.04
N HIS A 86 11.70 6.92 -4.73
CA HIS A 86 10.59 6.99 -5.68
C HIS A 86 10.87 7.96 -6.83
N ARG A 87 11.47 9.12 -6.55
CA ARG A 87 11.92 10.07 -7.59
C ARG A 87 13.00 9.46 -8.48
N ALA A 88 13.96 8.74 -7.89
CA ALA A 88 15.01 8.07 -8.66
C ALA A 88 14.42 7.00 -9.59
N TYR A 89 13.52 6.16 -9.06
CA TYR A 89 12.82 5.13 -9.82
C TYR A 89 11.95 5.72 -10.93
N ALA A 90 11.19 6.79 -10.65
CA ALA A 90 10.40 7.50 -11.64
C ALA A 90 11.25 8.06 -12.81
N ALA A 91 12.49 8.51 -12.53
CA ALA A 91 13.40 8.99 -13.56
C ALA A 91 13.85 7.88 -14.53
N GLU A 92 13.85 6.61 -14.12
CA GLU A 92 14.14 5.47 -15.01
C GLU A 92 13.05 5.25 -16.06
N PHE A 93 11.84 5.75 -15.79
CA PHE A 93 10.74 5.81 -16.74
C PHE A 93 10.62 7.16 -17.46
N GLY A 94 11.63 8.03 -17.32
CA GLY A 94 11.65 9.34 -17.97
C GLY A 94 10.70 10.37 -17.36
N ILE A 95 10.17 10.12 -16.15
CA ILE A 95 9.33 11.08 -15.43
C ILE A 95 10.24 12.03 -14.65
N SER A 96 10.17 13.32 -14.94
CA SER A 96 10.92 14.33 -14.18
C SER A 96 10.30 14.58 -12.81
N GLU A 97 11.11 15.04 -11.85
CA GLU A 97 10.62 15.43 -10.51
C GLU A 97 9.49 16.48 -10.59
N ALA A 98 9.61 17.45 -11.50
CA ALA A 98 8.58 18.47 -11.68
C ALA A 98 7.26 17.89 -12.23
N GLU A 99 7.30 16.88 -13.10
CA GLU A 99 6.10 16.18 -13.56
C GLU A 99 5.49 15.34 -12.43
N LEU A 100 6.33 14.69 -11.63
CA LEU A 100 5.90 13.88 -10.50
C LEU A 100 5.19 14.74 -9.44
N GLU A 101 5.81 15.85 -9.03
CA GLU A 101 5.25 16.82 -8.07
C GLU A 101 3.98 17.52 -8.57
N ALA A 102 3.85 17.69 -9.88
CA ALA A 102 2.65 18.29 -10.49
C ALA A 102 1.51 17.28 -10.71
N THR A 103 1.70 16.00 -10.37
CA THR A 103 0.68 14.97 -10.56
C THR A 103 -0.58 15.28 -9.74
N GLU A 104 -1.73 15.30 -10.41
CA GLU A 104 -3.02 15.38 -9.74
C GLU A 104 -3.53 13.97 -9.37
N ALA A 105 -4.18 13.86 -8.22
CA ALA A 105 -4.79 12.60 -7.79
C ALA A 105 -5.92 12.19 -8.74
N SER A 106 -5.83 10.96 -9.25
CA SER A 106 -6.93 10.30 -9.95
C SER A 106 -8.17 10.15 -9.05
N PRO A 107 -9.36 9.92 -9.62
CA PRO A 107 -10.56 9.64 -8.83
C PRO A 107 -10.35 8.52 -7.80
N THR A 108 -9.71 7.41 -8.20
CA THR A 108 -9.39 6.30 -7.29
C THR A 108 -8.36 6.67 -6.24
N THR A 109 -7.24 7.29 -6.62
CA THR A 109 -6.18 7.71 -5.69
C THR A 109 -6.76 8.62 -4.62
N ARG A 110 -7.52 9.64 -5.04
CA ARG A 110 -8.17 10.58 -4.14
C ARG A 110 -9.14 9.88 -3.19
N ALA A 111 -10.00 9.01 -3.71
CA ALA A 111 -10.96 8.29 -2.89
C ALA A 111 -10.26 7.38 -1.86
N TYR A 112 -9.17 6.73 -2.26
CA TYR A 112 -8.40 5.86 -1.37
C TYR A 112 -7.71 6.67 -0.28
N THR A 113 -6.94 7.70 -0.65
CA THR A 113 -6.20 8.49 0.34
C THR A 113 -7.11 9.29 1.27
N ASP A 114 -8.22 9.85 0.77
CA ASP A 114 -9.24 10.50 1.60
C ASP A 114 -9.83 9.49 2.61
N PHE A 115 -10.06 8.23 2.20
CA PHE A 115 -10.52 7.18 3.10
C PHE A 115 -9.48 6.90 4.20
N LEU A 116 -8.21 6.70 3.83
CA LEU A 116 -7.13 6.42 4.77
C LEU A 116 -6.95 7.56 5.78
N VAL A 117 -6.77 8.79 5.29
CA VAL A 117 -6.53 9.98 6.12
C VAL A 117 -7.73 10.27 7.02
N ARG A 118 -8.96 10.16 6.52
CA ARG A 118 -10.17 10.35 7.34
C ARG A 118 -10.26 9.32 8.46
N VAL A 119 -10.01 8.05 8.18
CA VAL A 119 -10.06 6.99 9.21
C VAL A 119 -8.96 7.21 10.24
N ALA A 120 -7.74 7.53 9.81
CA ALA A 120 -6.63 7.84 10.70
C ALA A 120 -6.91 9.06 11.61
N ALA A 121 -7.53 10.11 11.07
CA ALA A 121 -7.79 11.35 11.79
C ALA A 121 -8.98 11.27 12.77
N THR A 122 -9.97 10.43 12.49
CA THR A 122 -11.26 10.42 13.22
C THR A 122 -11.59 9.11 13.92
N GLY A 123 -10.88 8.03 13.58
CA GLY A 123 -11.05 6.70 14.16
C GLY A 123 -10.21 6.47 15.41
N THR A 124 -10.19 5.22 15.86
CA THR A 124 -9.26 4.77 16.89
C THR A 124 -7.92 4.35 16.28
N PHE A 125 -6.88 4.21 17.10
CA PHE A 125 -5.60 3.65 16.65
C PHE A 125 -5.75 2.29 15.96
N GLY A 126 -6.70 1.45 16.38
CA GLY A 126 -7.00 0.20 15.69
C GLY A 126 -7.70 0.34 14.35
N ASP A 127 -8.52 1.38 14.18
CA ASP A 127 -9.09 1.69 12.87
C ASP A 127 -8.00 2.11 11.89
N LEU A 128 -7.02 2.91 12.35
CA LEU A 128 -5.85 3.32 11.59
C LEU A 128 -5.00 2.11 11.17
N VAL A 129 -4.64 1.23 12.11
CA VAL A 129 -3.86 0.01 11.82
C VAL A 129 -4.60 -0.87 10.82
N ALA A 130 -5.93 -0.99 10.94
CA ALA A 130 -6.74 -1.81 10.04
C ALA A 130 -6.74 -1.29 8.59
N VAL A 131 -6.76 0.04 8.37
CA VAL A 131 -6.71 0.61 7.01
C VAL A 131 -5.29 0.72 6.44
N LEU A 132 -4.27 0.71 7.29
CA LEU A 132 -2.87 0.75 6.87
C LEU A 132 -2.39 -0.62 6.38
N LEU A 133 -2.82 -1.69 7.06
CA LEU A 133 -2.30 -3.04 6.85
C LEU A 133 -2.41 -3.57 5.41
N PRO A 134 -3.49 -3.34 4.64
CA PRO A 134 -3.61 -3.89 3.28
C PRO A 134 -2.53 -3.41 2.32
N CYS A 135 -2.00 -2.19 2.47
CA CYS A 135 -0.91 -1.69 1.62
C CYS A 135 0.37 -2.53 1.82
N MET A 136 0.87 -2.62 3.06
CA MET A 136 2.07 -3.43 3.35
C MET A 136 1.87 -4.91 3.00
N TRP A 137 0.74 -5.48 3.45
CA TRP A 137 0.48 -6.91 3.23
C TRP A 137 0.24 -7.22 1.74
N GLY A 138 -0.53 -6.40 1.03
CA GLY A 138 -0.88 -6.61 -0.36
C GLY A 138 0.31 -6.55 -1.30
N PHE A 139 1.19 -5.56 -1.13
CA PHE A 139 2.41 -5.44 -1.95
C PHE A 139 3.36 -6.61 -1.71
N ASN A 140 3.59 -6.99 -0.45
CA ASN A 140 4.46 -8.12 -0.13
C ASN A 140 3.94 -9.45 -0.69
N GLU A 141 2.63 -9.71 -0.56
CA GLU A 141 2.00 -10.92 -1.11
C GLU A 141 2.04 -10.93 -2.64
N THR A 142 1.73 -9.80 -3.27
CA THR A 142 1.76 -9.67 -4.74
C THR A 142 3.16 -9.94 -5.26
N ALA A 143 4.18 -9.26 -4.71
CA ALA A 143 5.55 -9.41 -5.16
C ALA A 143 6.10 -10.82 -4.92
N LYS A 144 5.83 -11.44 -3.76
CA LYS A 144 6.25 -12.83 -3.48
C LYS A 144 5.63 -13.85 -4.43
N ARG A 145 4.36 -13.64 -4.80
CA ARG A 145 3.68 -14.52 -5.76
C ARG A 145 4.31 -14.38 -7.15
N LEU A 146 4.56 -13.15 -7.61
CA LEU A 146 5.27 -12.90 -8.86
C LEU A 146 6.69 -13.48 -8.84
N GLU A 147 7.46 -13.26 -7.78
CA GLU A 147 8.81 -13.82 -7.60
C GLU A 147 8.80 -15.36 -7.70
N SER A 148 7.77 -16.01 -7.14
CA SER A 148 7.63 -17.46 -7.20
C SER A 148 7.35 -18.02 -8.60
N GLU A 149 6.83 -17.20 -9.51
CA GLU A 149 6.59 -17.54 -10.92
C GLU A 149 7.81 -17.27 -11.81
N GLY A 150 8.75 -16.45 -11.34
CA GLY A 150 10.00 -16.09 -12.00
C GLY A 150 10.16 -14.58 -12.13
N MET A 151 11.41 -14.13 -12.24
CA MET A 151 11.72 -12.70 -12.39
C MET A 151 11.62 -12.28 -13.87
N PRO A 152 11.03 -11.10 -14.18
CA PRO A 152 11.01 -10.56 -15.53
C PRO A 152 12.40 -10.15 -16.00
N ASP A 153 12.61 -10.15 -17.32
CA ASP A 153 13.86 -9.69 -17.95
C ASP A 153 13.98 -8.14 -17.96
N ASP A 154 12.89 -7.40 -17.74
CA ASP A 154 12.92 -5.94 -17.61
C ASP A 154 13.38 -5.57 -16.19
N ASP A 155 14.61 -5.05 -16.09
CA ASP A 155 15.27 -4.70 -14.82
C ASP A 155 14.40 -3.80 -13.93
N ARG A 156 13.60 -2.90 -14.52
CA ARG A 156 12.77 -1.95 -13.76
C ARG A 156 11.62 -2.65 -13.05
N TYR A 157 10.97 -3.61 -13.72
CA TYR A 157 9.90 -4.41 -13.11
C TYR A 157 10.48 -5.46 -12.15
N ALA A 158 11.68 -5.98 -12.44
CA ALA A 158 12.39 -6.87 -11.52
C ALA A 158 12.75 -6.16 -10.21
N GLU A 159 13.19 -4.89 -10.27
CA GLU A 159 13.47 -4.07 -9.08
C GLU A 159 12.24 -3.85 -8.21
N TRP A 160 11.07 -3.60 -8.82
CA TRP A 160 9.80 -3.50 -8.10
C TRP A 160 9.50 -4.79 -7.32
N ILE A 161 9.60 -5.94 -7.98
CA ILE A 161 9.36 -7.25 -7.34
C ILE A 161 10.37 -7.50 -6.21
N GLN A 162 11.66 -7.24 -6.45
CA GLN A 162 12.71 -7.43 -5.43
C GLN A 162 12.49 -6.55 -4.20
N THR A 163 12.07 -5.30 -4.41
CA THR A 163 11.79 -4.36 -3.32
C THR A 163 10.69 -4.90 -2.41
N TYR A 164 9.54 -5.25 -2.99
CA TYR A 164 8.37 -5.64 -2.21
C TYR A 164 8.40 -7.09 -1.74
N ALA A 165 9.14 -7.99 -2.41
CA ALA A 165 9.36 -9.36 -1.95
C ALA A 165 10.53 -9.47 -0.94
N GLY A 166 11.38 -8.44 -0.88
CA GLY A 166 12.60 -8.41 -0.08
C GLY A 166 12.40 -8.60 1.43
N GLU A 167 13.50 -8.91 2.11
CA GLU A 167 13.51 -9.21 3.56
C GLU A 167 13.03 -8.01 4.38
N GLU A 168 13.54 -6.81 4.11
CA GLU A 168 13.17 -5.58 4.85
C GLU A 168 11.66 -5.28 4.75
N PHE A 169 11.08 -5.31 3.54
CA PHE A 169 9.64 -5.09 3.36
C PHE A 169 8.80 -6.22 3.96
N THR A 170 9.30 -7.46 3.93
CA THR A 170 8.68 -8.61 4.60
C THR A 170 8.66 -8.45 6.12
N GLU A 171 9.74 -7.98 6.73
CA GLU A 171 9.83 -7.71 8.17
C GLU A 171 8.85 -6.61 8.57
N LEU A 172 8.78 -5.52 7.81
CA LEU A 172 7.82 -4.44 8.04
C LEU A 172 6.37 -4.93 7.93
N THR A 173 6.07 -5.75 6.91
CA THR A 173 4.76 -6.38 6.72
C THR A 173 4.40 -7.28 7.90
N THR A 174 5.37 -8.06 8.39
CA THR A 174 5.19 -8.95 9.54
C THR A 174 4.88 -8.15 10.80
N TRP A 175 5.64 -7.08 11.05
CA TRP A 175 5.38 -6.17 12.16
C TRP A 175 3.98 -5.54 12.09
N CYS A 176 3.53 -5.10 10.91
CA CYS A 176 2.18 -4.55 10.74
C CYS A 176 1.09 -5.59 11.05
N LYS A 177 1.29 -6.84 10.64
CA LYS A 177 0.38 -7.96 10.95
C LYS A 177 0.33 -8.24 12.45
N GLU A 178 1.48 -8.26 13.12
CA GLU A 178 1.59 -8.43 14.57
C GLU A 178 0.92 -7.27 15.32
N LEU A 179 1.12 -6.03 14.88
CA LEU A 179 0.46 -4.86 15.44
C LEU A 179 -1.08 -4.96 15.34
N MET A 180 -1.60 -5.43 14.20
CA MET A 180 -3.05 -5.64 14.04
C MET A 180 -3.57 -6.74 14.97
N ASN A 181 -2.79 -7.81 15.17
CA ASN A 181 -3.12 -8.85 16.14
C ASN A 181 -3.19 -8.30 17.56
N ASP A 182 -2.19 -7.52 17.96
CA ASP A 182 -2.11 -6.91 19.28
C ASP A 182 -3.26 -5.93 19.53
N VAL A 183 -3.59 -5.09 18.56
CA VAL A 183 -4.68 -4.12 18.70
C VAL A 183 -6.05 -4.81 18.77
N ALA A 184 -6.20 -5.99 18.17
CA ALA A 184 -7.41 -6.79 18.27
C ALA A 184 -7.57 -7.52 19.62
N VAL A 185 -6.53 -7.64 20.44
CA VAL A 185 -6.61 -8.30 21.76
C VAL A 185 -7.58 -7.57 22.67
N GLY A 186 -8.51 -8.33 23.26
CA GLY A 186 -9.49 -7.82 24.23
C GLY A 186 -10.56 -6.90 23.64
N ARG A 187 -10.62 -6.76 22.31
CA ARG A 187 -11.67 -6.01 21.61
C ARG A 187 -12.96 -6.81 21.55
N SER A 188 -14.08 -6.09 21.56
CA SER A 188 -15.40 -6.67 21.33
C SER A 188 -15.56 -7.18 19.91
N ASP A 189 -16.50 -8.11 19.69
CA ASP A 189 -16.82 -8.61 18.34
C ASP A 189 -17.23 -7.46 17.40
N ALA A 190 -17.90 -6.43 17.91
CA ALA A 190 -18.27 -5.25 17.12
C ALA A 190 -17.06 -4.42 16.69
N GLU A 191 -16.04 -4.26 17.55
CA GLU A 191 -14.79 -3.59 17.18
C GLU A 191 -13.98 -4.41 16.17
N ARG A 192 -13.88 -5.73 16.38
CA ARG A 192 -13.17 -6.63 15.46
C ARG A 192 -13.84 -6.65 14.08
N GLU A 193 -15.17 -6.67 14.04
CA GLU A 193 -15.92 -6.56 12.80
C GLU A 193 -15.70 -5.20 12.12
N ARG A 194 -15.64 -4.11 12.89
CA ARG A 194 -15.28 -2.79 12.35
C ARG A 194 -13.89 -2.78 11.72
N PHE A 195 -12.88 -3.36 12.38
CA PHE A 195 -11.53 -3.48 11.83
C PHE A 195 -11.52 -4.30 10.53
N ARG A 196 -12.24 -5.42 10.50
CA ARG A 196 -12.39 -6.24 9.28
C ARG A 196 -12.95 -5.42 8.12
N ASN A 197 -14.04 -4.68 8.33
CA ASN A 197 -14.67 -3.88 7.27
C ASN A 197 -13.76 -2.76 6.76
N LEU A 198 -12.99 -2.13 7.64
CA LEU A 198 -11.99 -1.12 7.29
C LEU A 198 -10.84 -1.71 6.46
N PHE A 199 -10.30 -2.84 6.92
CA PHE A 199 -9.27 -3.61 6.22
C PHE A 199 -9.76 -4.03 4.82
N GLU A 200 -10.96 -4.61 4.73
CA GLU A 200 -11.54 -5.05 3.45
C GLU A 200 -11.74 -3.88 2.49
N THR A 201 -12.13 -2.71 2.99
CA THR A 201 -12.30 -1.52 2.16
C THR A 201 -10.97 -1.05 1.59
N SER A 202 -9.91 -0.96 2.40
CA SER A 202 -8.58 -0.60 1.92
C SER A 202 -8.02 -1.65 0.95
N ALA A 203 -8.17 -2.96 1.23
CA ALA A 203 -7.77 -4.01 0.30
C ALA A 203 -8.48 -3.90 -1.06
N ARG A 204 -9.79 -3.57 -1.08
CA ARG A 204 -10.52 -3.31 -2.33
C ARG A 204 -9.98 -2.09 -3.07
N TYR A 205 -9.52 -1.05 -2.36
CA TYR A 205 -8.86 0.08 -2.98
C TYR A 205 -7.51 -0.29 -3.58
N GLU A 206 -6.74 -1.20 -2.98
CA GLU A 206 -5.50 -1.72 -3.59
C GLU A 206 -5.76 -2.29 -4.99
N TYR A 207 -6.77 -3.17 -5.13
CA TYR A 207 -7.16 -3.67 -6.45
C TYR A 207 -7.58 -2.53 -7.40
N ARG A 208 -8.35 -1.57 -6.90
CA ARG A 208 -8.78 -0.42 -7.70
C ARG A 208 -7.62 0.46 -8.13
N PHE A 209 -6.56 0.56 -7.34
CA PHE A 209 -5.37 1.33 -7.67
C PHE A 209 -4.67 0.75 -8.90
N TRP A 210 -4.50 -0.58 -8.95
CA TRP A 210 -4.01 -1.29 -10.15
C TRP A 210 -4.92 -1.12 -11.36
N ASP A 211 -6.23 -1.27 -11.18
CA ASP A 211 -7.22 -1.10 -12.26
C ASP A 211 -7.27 0.35 -12.79
N ALA A 212 -7.16 1.34 -11.89
CA ALA A 212 -7.10 2.75 -12.25
C ALA A 212 -5.84 3.06 -13.06
N ALA A 213 -4.70 2.48 -12.70
CA ALA A 213 -3.47 2.63 -13.46
C ALA A 213 -3.53 1.98 -14.84
N TRP A 214 -4.06 0.77 -14.92
CA TRP A 214 -4.28 0.09 -16.19
C TRP A 214 -5.19 0.88 -17.15
N ARG A 215 -6.23 1.50 -16.61
CA ARG A 215 -7.16 2.34 -17.38
C ARG A 215 -6.66 3.78 -17.59
N GLN A 216 -5.56 4.17 -16.94
CA GLN A 216 -5.07 5.56 -16.86
C GLN A 216 -6.22 6.50 -16.48
N GLU A 217 -6.83 6.22 -15.32
CA GLU A 217 -8.11 6.78 -14.90
C GLU A 217 -8.08 8.29 -14.64
N GLU A 218 -8.70 9.05 -15.52
CA GLU A 218 -8.92 10.48 -15.31
C GLU A 218 -10.36 10.79 -14.86
N TRP A 219 -10.57 12.02 -14.38
CA TRP A 219 -11.91 12.55 -14.13
C TRP A 219 -12.71 12.60 -15.43
N SER A 220 -13.92 12.00 -15.43
CA SER A 220 -14.85 12.06 -16.56
C SER A 220 -15.91 13.15 -16.30
N ILE A 221 -15.61 14.38 -16.71
CA ILE A 221 -16.51 15.55 -16.56
C ILE A 221 -16.67 16.34 -17.85
#